data_AF-A0A1Q9BX98-F1
#
_entry.id   AF-A0A1Q9BX98-F1
#
_cell.length_a   1.000
_cell.length_b   1.000
_cell.length_c   1.000
_cell.angle_alpha   90.00
_cell.angle_beta   90.00
_cell.angle_gamma   90.00
#
_symmetry.space_group_name_H-M   'P 1'
#
loop_
_entity.id
_entity.type
_entity.pdbx_description
1 polymer ?
#
loop_
_entity_poly.entity_id
_entity_poly.type
_entity_poly.pdbx_seq_one_letter_code
_entity_poly.pdbx_strand_id
1 'polypeptide(L)'
;MAQLKLALPKGARLIEPFCGSGAVMMNTAYSNYVLADINADVINTYDTIRNAAESVIAALSELYATCRTREHYDAIRKEFNERTAEPVRMAAMFIYMNRHGYRGLCRYNKRKGEFNVPWGDYRKPYLPEKEIRYMADRLANVDLLCAGYEETLKLAGEGDVVYCDPPYVNPGKFTGYHASGFSEAQQRELVGILNTLPEKGVHVVASSHDAENIREMYDMARTGWVSPLGEEYEELTHQANGLILLTQRNESKIIPPATVKELVRQRVTKLEKEQNRRLKRTEISALNDLVLGELLPKALSKYANMNMWIDPKSRLIIVDTTSFKRAEDAAALLRKTLGTLPIIPFTLETPVELKLTEWVRSSELPPGLALCDEATLEAILEDGGVVTTKRQDLVCDEIANHIEAGKLVTKLAMSWMEQLNFVINDSFVISRLNFADALIEQNDDIDREDEVQRFDADFVLFTGVIMELLDQLIAAFGGEAKSSTEADGGDKEEGDESGEAADNSELDDDE
;
A
#
# COMPACT_ATOMS: atom_id res chain seq x y z
N MET A 1 15.49 12.68 -5.59
CA MET A 1 15.94 13.12 -4.25
C MET A 1 14.83 13.72 -3.38
N ALA A 2 14.06 14.73 -3.81
CA ALA A 2 13.01 15.34 -2.97
C ALA A 2 11.92 14.35 -2.52
N GLN A 3 11.41 13.52 -3.45
CA GLN A 3 10.43 12.46 -3.13
C GLN A 3 11.00 11.37 -2.23
N LEU A 4 12.27 10.99 -2.42
CA LEU A 4 12.92 9.96 -1.59
C LEU A 4 13.12 10.42 -0.14
N LYS A 5 13.43 11.71 0.09
CA LYS A 5 13.53 12.27 1.45
C LYS A 5 12.21 12.25 2.22
N LEU A 6 11.08 12.33 1.51
CA LEU A 6 9.74 12.22 2.11
C LEU A 6 9.40 10.77 2.49
N ALA A 7 9.93 9.80 1.75
CA ALA A 7 9.69 8.38 1.98
C ALA A 7 10.65 7.74 3.01
N LEU A 8 11.83 8.32 3.22
CA LEU A 8 12.82 7.83 4.18
C LEU A 8 12.44 8.25 5.62
N PRO A 9 12.14 7.30 6.52
CA PRO A 9 11.79 7.62 7.89
C PRO A 9 13.02 8.00 8.72
N LYS A 10 12.78 8.60 9.89
CA LYS A 10 13.84 8.81 10.90
C LYS A 10 14.25 7.46 11.49
N GLY A 11 15.51 7.32 11.85
CA GLY A 11 16.05 6.14 12.53
C GLY A 11 17.48 6.38 13.03
N ALA A 12 18.04 5.40 13.71
CA ALA A 12 19.35 5.53 14.36
C ALA A 12 20.52 5.45 13.38
N ARG A 13 20.38 4.63 12.33
CA ARG A 13 21.43 4.35 11.34
C ARG A 13 20.81 4.00 9.99
N LEU A 14 21.40 4.52 8.91
CA LEU A 14 21.00 4.18 7.55
C LEU A 14 21.95 3.13 6.96
N ILE A 15 21.39 2.06 6.42
CA ILE A 15 22.12 0.98 5.76
C ILE A 15 21.79 1.01 4.26
N GLU A 16 22.81 1.21 3.43
CA GLU A 16 22.71 1.19 1.97
C GLU A 16 23.53 0.00 1.43
N PRO A 17 22.90 -1.17 1.15
CA PRO A 17 23.58 -2.35 0.60
C PRO A 17 23.99 -2.23 -0.87
N PHE A 18 23.51 -1.16 -1.53
CA PHE A 18 23.87 -0.79 -2.90
C PHE A 18 24.24 0.69 -2.92
N CYS A 19 25.28 1.07 -2.19
CA CYS A 19 25.56 2.49 -1.95
C CYS A 19 25.91 3.23 -3.24
N GLY A 20 26.53 2.56 -4.23
CA GLY A 20 26.90 3.18 -5.50
C GLY A 20 27.64 4.50 -5.28
N SER A 21 27.06 5.61 -5.78
CA SER A 21 27.60 6.98 -5.64
C SER A 21 27.46 7.63 -4.26
N GLY A 22 26.81 6.97 -3.30
CA GLY A 22 26.54 7.50 -1.95
C GLY A 22 25.54 8.66 -1.93
N ALA A 23 24.75 8.84 -3.00
CA ALA A 23 23.89 10.02 -3.18
C ALA A 23 22.87 10.20 -2.05
N VAL A 24 22.36 9.11 -1.46
CA VAL A 24 21.38 9.17 -0.37
C VAL A 24 22.03 9.57 0.94
N MET A 25 23.13 8.93 1.33
CA MET A 25 23.96 9.38 2.45
C MET A 25 24.28 10.87 2.33
N MET A 26 24.80 11.32 1.20
CA MET A 26 25.23 12.72 1.00
C MET A 26 24.10 13.75 1.18
N ASN A 27 22.84 13.31 1.10
CA ASN A 27 21.65 14.15 1.15
C ASN A 27 20.76 13.93 2.40
N THR A 28 21.11 12.99 3.28
CA THR A 28 20.38 12.69 4.52
C THR A 28 21.21 13.07 5.75
N ALA A 29 20.62 12.98 6.94
CA ALA A 29 21.28 13.32 8.20
C ALA A 29 20.93 12.29 9.29
N TYR A 30 21.41 11.06 9.11
CA TYR A 30 21.35 10.01 10.13
C TYR A 30 22.58 10.08 11.03
N SER A 31 22.47 9.57 12.26
CA SER A 31 23.58 9.58 13.22
C SER A 31 24.73 8.67 12.81
N ASN A 32 24.43 7.55 12.14
CA ASN A 32 25.41 6.59 11.64
C ASN A 32 25.00 6.05 10.27
N TYR A 33 25.97 5.55 9.50
CA TYR A 33 25.73 4.94 8.20
C TYR A 33 26.52 3.64 8.04
N VAL A 34 25.92 2.67 7.36
CA VAL A 34 26.62 1.52 6.77
C VAL A 34 26.46 1.65 5.25
N LEU A 35 27.56 1.84 4.54
CA LEU A 35 27.57 1.86 3.07
C LEU A 35 28.27 0.61 2.57
N ALA A 36 27.54 -0.20 1.82
CA ALA A 36 28.10 -1.38 1.19
C ALA A 36 27.88 -1.39 -0.32
N ASP A 37 28.85 -1.99 -1.01
CA ASP A 37 28.77 -2.27 -2.43
C ASP A 37 29.61 -3.52 -2.72
N ILE A 38 29.20 -4.29 -3.72
CA ILE A 38 29.97 -5.45 -4.18
C ILE A 38 31.22 -5.01 -4.95
N ASN A 39 31.25 -3.76 -5.42
CA ASN A 39 32.40 -3.20 -6.13
C ASN A 39 33.47 -2.68 -5.16
N ALA A 40 34.53 -3.47 -5.00
CA ALA A 40 35.69 -3.11 -4.19
C ALA A 40 36.34 -1.77 -4.60
N ASP A 41 36.33 -1.40 -5.88
CA ASP A 41 36.94 -0.13 -6.32
C ASP A 41 36.17 1.09 -5.80
N VAL A 42 34.84 0.98 -5.65
CA VAL A 42 34.00 2.03 -5.05
C VAL A 42 34.34 2.16 -3.57
N ILE A 43 34.32 1.05 -2.83
CA ILE A 43 34.56 1.04 -1.39
C ILE A 43 35.99 1.49 -1.06
N ASN A 44 36.99 1.00 -1.78
CA ASN A 44 38.39 1.43 -1.60
C ASN A 44 38.59 2.91 -1.94
N THR A 45 37.88 3.43 -2.94
CA THR A 45 37.92 4.87 -3.26
C THR A 45 37.33 5.69 -2.12
N TYR A 46 36.18 5.28 -1.55
CA TYR A 46 35.61 5.95 -0.38
C TYR A 46 36.51 5.89 0.84
N ASP A 47 37.11 4.73 1.14
CA ASP A 47 38.05 4.62 2.24
C ASP A 47 39.29 5.52 2.03
N THR A 48 39.80 5.58 0.81
CA THR A 48 40.93 6.45 0.49
C THR A 48 40.56 7.93 0.58
N ILE A 49 39.36 8.33 0.14
CA ILE A 49 38.85 9.70 0.30
C ILE A 49 38.70 10.05 1.79
N ARG A 50 38.14 9.13 2.60
CA ARG A 50 37.98 9.31 4.05
C ARG A 50 39.31 9.61 4.73
N ASN A 51 40.38 8.91 4.33
CA ASN A 51 41.67 8.99 5.00
C ASN A 51 42.67 9.98 4.38
N ALA A 52 42.51 10.32 3.09
CA ALA A 52 43.54 11.04 2.32
C ALA A 52 42.96 11.95 1.21
N ALA A 53 41.84 12.63 1.48
CA ALA A 53 41.12 13.47 0.51
C ALA A 53 42.02 14.44 -0.27
N GLU A 54 42.85 15.23 0.40
CA GLU A 54 43.72 16.22 -0.25
C GLU A 54 44.78 15.56 -1.16
N SER A 55 45.31 14.40 -0.76
CA SER A 55 46.23 13.63 -1.60
C SER A 55 45.53 13.08 -2.86
N VAL A 56 44.29 12.61 -2.72
CA VAL A 56 43.46 12.17 -3.87
C VAL A 56 43.18 13.35 -4.80
N ILE A 57 42.83 14.52 -4.26
CA ILE A 57 42.58 15.73 -5.05
C ILE A 57 43.84 16.17 -5.81
N ALA A 58 45.00 16.15 -5.15
CA ALA A 58 46.27 16.49 -5.78
C ALA A 58 46.62 15.54 -6.94
N ALA A 59 46.54 14.23 -6.70
CA ALA A 59 46.80 13.22 -7.73
C ALA A 59 45.80 13.32 -8.89
N LEU A 60 44.50 13.53 -8.58
CA LEU A 60 43.47 13.71 -9.60
C LEU A 60 43.69 14.97 -10.43
N SER A 61 44.10 16.07 -9.79
CA SER A 61 44.39 17.34 -10.46
C SER A 61 45.57 17.21 -11.43
N GLU A 62 46.59 16.44 -11.04
CA GLU A 62 47.73 16.12 -11.92
C GLU A 62 47.26 15.32 -13.16
N LEU A 63 46.40 14.31 -12.98
CA LEU A 63 45.82 13.56 -14.11
C LEU A 63 45.01 14.49 -15.04
N TYR A 64 44.21 15.42 -14.52
CA TYR A 64 43.49 16.41 -15.34
C TYR A 64 44.41 17.39 -16.07
N ALA A 65 45.56 17.71 -15.47
CA ALA A 65 46.54 18.62 -16.04
C ALA A 65 47.33 17.97 -17.19
N THR A 66 47.69 16.69 -17.04
CA THR A 66 48.65 15.99 -17.89
C THR A 66 48.01 14.99 -18.86
N CYS A 67 46.91 14.34 -18.47
CA CYS A 67 46.26 13.29 -19.24
C CYS A 67 44.99 13.83 -19.92
N ARG A 68 45.10 14.31 -21.16
CA ARG A 68 43.98 14.97 -21.88
C ARG A 68 43.59 14.34 -23.21
N THR A 69 44.22 13.24 -23.57
CA THR A 69 43.99 12.56 -24.85
C THR A 69 43.54 11.13 -24.63
N ARG A 70 43.03 10.51 -25.70
CA ARG A 70 42.63 9.10 -25.71
C ARG A 70 43.79 8.19 -25.32
N GLU A 71 44.99 8.47 -25.82
CA GLU A 71 46.20 7.68 -25.54
C GLU A 71 46.55 7.71 -24.05
N HIS A 72 46.44 8.88 -23.42
CA HIS A 72 46.63 9.00 -21.98
C HIS A 72 45.58 8.22 -21.19
N TYR A 73 44.30 8.31 -21.57
CA TYR A 73 43.23 7.55 -20.92
C TYR A 73 43.45 6.03 -21.04
N ASP A 74 43.85 5.55 -22.22
CA ASP A 74 44.13 4.13 -22.42
C ASP A 74 45.33 3.66 -21.58
N ALA A 75 46.35 4.51 -21.39
CA ALA A 75 47.49 4.24 -20.50
C ALA A 75 47.07 4.20 -19.02
N ILE A 76 46.30 5.18 -18.55
CA ILE A 76 45.75 5.20 -17.18
C ILE A 76 44.85 3.99 -16.92
N ARG A 77 44.01 3.61 -17.88
CA ARG A 77 43.18 2.41 -17.76
C ARG A 77 44.03 1.14 -17.66
N LYS A 78 45.11 1.06 -18.44
CA LYS A 78 46.05 -0.07 -18.37
C LYS A 78 46.70 -0.14 -16.98
N GLU A 79 47.22 0.98 -16.51
CA GLU A 79 47.84 1.08 -15.18
C GLU A 79 46.88 0.71 -14.04
N PHE A 80 45.65 1.23 -14.09
CA PHE A 80 44.60 0.87 -13.13
C PHE A 80 44.34 -0.64 -13.10
N ASN A 81 44.35 -1.29 -14.27
CA ASN A 81 44.16 -2.74 -14.38
C ASN A 81 45.37 -3.57 -13.93
N GLU A 82 46.56 -3.00 -13.85
CA GLU A 82 47.76 -3.67 -13.33
C GLU A 82 47.72 -3.82 -11.81
N ARG A 83 46.93 -2.98 -11.11
CA ARG A 83 46.70 -3.05 -9.64
C ARG A 83 47.98 -2.92 -8.79
N THR A 84 49.00 -2.25 -9.31
CA THR A 84 50.31 -2.06 -8.66
C THR A 84 50.50 -0.69 -8.01
N ALA A 85 49.67 0.29 -8.37
CA ALA A 85 49.73 1.65 -7.84
C ALA A 85 49.24 1.73 -6.39
N GLU A 86 49.72 2.74 -5.65
CA GLU A 86 49.28 3.02 -4.29
C GLU A 86 47.80 3.46 -4.21
N PRO A 87 47.13 3.31 -3.06
CA PRO A 87 45.68 3.56 -2.92
C PRO A 87 45.22 4.94 -3.41
N VAL A 88 45.99 6.00 -3.11
CA VAL A 88 45.69 7.38 -3.55
C VAL A 88 45.63 7.47 -5.07
N ARG A 89 46.60 6.89 -5.77
CA ARG A 89 46.66 6.87 -7.22
C ARG A 89 45.56 5.99 -7.81
N MET A 90 45.27 4.84 -7.20
CA MET A 90 44.15 3.98 -7.59
C MET A 90 42.81 4.72 -7.53
N ALA A 91 42.52 5.42 -6.42
CA ALA A 91 41.31 6.24 -6.26
C ALA A 91 41.25 7.39 -7.28
N ALA A 92 42.35 8.11 -7.48
CA ALA A 92 42.43 9.19 -8.47
C ALA A 92 42.19 8.66 -9.90
N MET A 93 42.80 7.54 -10.28
CA MET A 93 42.57 6.91 -11.59
C MET A 93 41.11 6.47 -11.76
N PHE A 94 40.49 5.91 -10.72
CA PHE A 94 39.08 5.50 -10.76
C PHE A 94 38.14 6.69 -11.01
N ILE A 95 38.32 7.78 -10.27
CA ILE A 95 37.53 9.02 -10.45
C ILE A 95 37.81 9.64 -11.82
N TYR A 96 39.08 9.71 -12.24
CA TYR A 96 39.47 10.21 -13.54
C TYR A 96 38.77 9.43 -14.66
N MET A 97 38.82 8.10 -14.61
CA MET A 97 38.18 7.22 -15.59
C MET A 97 36.65 7.37 -15.58
N ASN A 98 36.03 7.56 -14.41
CA ASN A 98 34.60 7.83 -14.33
C ASN A 98 34.22 9.17 -15.00
N ARG A 99 35.03 10.22 -14.86
CA ARG A 99 34.74 11.54 -15.44
C ARG A 99 35.08 11.66 -16.93
N HIS A 100 36.04 10.86 -17.41
CA HIS A 100 36.54 10.91 -18.78
C HIS A 100 36.07 9.75 -19.65
N GLY A 101 35.60 8.67 -19.04
CA GLY A 101 35.09 7.47 -19.73
C GLY A 101 33.66 7.64 -20.20
N TYR A 102 33.29 6.88 -21.23
CA TYR A 102 31.98 6.96 -21.88
C TYR A 102 30.82 6.87 -20.89
N ARG A 103 30.01 7.94 -20.84
CA ARG A 103 28.81 8.12 -20.00
C ARG A 103 29.02 7.91 -18.50
N GLY A 104 30.26 8.04 -18.02
CA GLY A 104 30.60 7.76 -16.61
C GLY A 104 30.23 6.34 -16.16
N LEU A 105 30.26 5.39 -17.10
CA LEU A 105 30.05 3.98 -16.78
C LEU A 105 31.16 3.45 -15.87
N CYS A 106 30.82 2.46 -15.06
CA CYS A 106 31.76 1.59 -14.38
C CYS A 106 31.53 0.17 -14.88
N ARG A 107 32.48 -0.39 -15.63
CA ARG A 107 32.31 -1.70 -16.28
C ARG A 107 33.61 -2.47 -16.34
N TYR A 108 33.52 -3.75 -16.01
CA TYR A 108 34.63 -4.69 -16.00
C TYR A 108 34.35 -5.85 -16.95
N ASN A 109 35.40 -6.42 -17.52
CA ASN A 109 35.26 -7.63 -18.33
C ASN A 109 35.13 -8.87 -17.43
N LYS A 110 34.29 -9.83 -17.82
CA LYS A 110 34.01 -11.04 -17.02
C LYS A 110 35.22 -11.95 -16.84
N ARG A 111 36.12 -11.98 -17.82
CA ARG A 111 37.19 -12.98 -17.89
C ARG A 111 38.37 -12.65 -16.99
N LYS A 112 38.73 -11.38 -16.91
CA LYS A 112 39.92 -10.90 -16.18
C LYS A 112 39.57 -9.90 -15.07
N GLY A 113 38.32 -9.43 -14.98
CA GLY A 113 37.92 -8.42 -14.00
C GLY A 113 38.52 -7.03 -14.27
N GLU A 114 38.99 -6.78 -15.48
CA GLU A 114 39.64 -5.51 -15.84
C GLU A 114 38.60 -4.47 -16.28
N PHE A 115 38.78 -3.23 -15.84
CA PHE A 115 37.99 -2.07 -16.25
C PHE A 115 38.13 -1.84 -17.76
N ASN A 116 37.01 -1.72 -18.47
CA ASN A 116 36.97 -1.72 -19.94
C ASN A 116 36.06 -0.64 -20.56
N VAL A 117 35.83 0.47 -19.86
CA VAL A 117 35.08 1.60 -20.39
C VAL A 117 35.96 2.40 -21.36
N PRO A 118 35.48 2.71 -22.59
CA PRO A 118 36.24 3.49 -23.56
C PRO A 118 36.26 4.99 -23.22
N TRP A 119 37.17 5.74 -23.84
CA TRP A 119 37.21 7.20 -23.79
C TRP A 119 35.86 7.83 -24.19
N GLY A 120 35.39 8.81 -23.41
CA GLY A 120 34.08 9.46 -23.59
C GLY A 120 34.08 10.73 -24.43
N ASP A 121 35.25 11.26 -24.79
CA ASP A 121 35.43 12.46 -25.64
C ASP A 121 34.68 13.72 -25.19
N TYR A 122 34.78 14.01 -23.89
CA TYR A 122 34.20 15.21 -23.30
C TYR A 122 35.14 16.41 -23.45
N ARG A 123 34.59 17.57 -23.86
CA ARG A 123 35.36 18.80 -24.08
C ARG A 123 36.03 19.35 -22.81
N LYS A 124 35.35 19.27 -21.67
CA LYS A 124 35.85 19.77 -20.38
C LYS A 124 35.21 19.01 -19.21
N PRO A 125 35.72 17.82 -18.86
CA PRO A 125 35.30 17.10 -17.67
C PRO A 125 35.44 17.96 -16.42
N TYR A 126 34.43 17.88 -15.54
CA TYR A 126 34.46 18.59 -14.26
C TYR A 126 35.36 17.86 -13.27
N LEU A 127 36.20 18.61 -12.54
CA LEU A 127 37.05 18.11 -11.45
C LEU A 127 36.27 18.27 -10.13
N PRO A 128 35.86 17.18 -9.46
CA PRO A 128 34.95 17.25 -8.32
C PRO A 128 35.66 17.49 -6.98
N GLU A 129 36.50 18.53 -6.87
CA GLU A 129 37.28 18.77 -5.64
C GLU A 129 36.39 19.03 -4.42
N LYS A 130 35.34 19.85 -4.59
CA LYS A 130 34.45 20.24 -3.50
C LYS A 130 33.66 19.03 -3.00
N GLU A 131 33.21 18.19 -3.92
CA GLU A 131 32.47 16.97 -3.62
C GLU A 131 33.36 15.92 -2.94
N ILE A 132 34.64 15.82 -3.32
CA ILE A 132 35.59 14.92 -2.63
C ILE A 132 35.80 15.37 -1.18
N ARG A 133 36.04 16.67 -0.92
CA ARG A 133 36.18 17.19 0.45
C ARG A 133 34.91 16.96 1.28
N TYR A 134 33.76 17.32 0.72
CA TYR A 134 32.49 17.11 1.40
C TYR A 134 32.21 15.62 1.66
N MET A 135 32.56 14.73 0.73
CA MET A 135 32.43 13.28 0.93
C MET A 135 33.37 12.79 2.04
N ALA A 136 34.60 13.30 2.14
CA ALA A 136 35.52 12.94 3.21
C ALA A 136 34.95 13.30 4.59
N ASP A 137 34.39 14.51 4.74
CA ASP A 137 33.73 14.94 5.98
C ASP A 137 32.56 14.02 6.34
N ARG A 138 31.75 13.65 5.33
CA ARG A 138 30.58 12.77 5.52
C ARG A 138 30.95 11.33 5.84
N LEU A 139 32.09 10.83 5.34
CA LEU A 139 32.56 9.47 5.53
C LEU A 139 33.23 9.22 6.90
N ALA A 140 33.52 10.28 7.67
CA ALA A 140 34.23 10.17 8.95
C ALA A 140 33.60 9.18 9.93
N ASN A 141 32.25 9.06 9.93
CA ASN A 141 31.49 8.17 10.82
C ASN A 141 30.65 7.14 10.03
N VAL A 142 31.24 6.57 8.98
CA VAL A 142 30.59 5.61 8.10
C VAL A 142 31.32 4.27 8.13
N ASP A 143 30.56 3.20 8.37
CA ASP A 143 31.04 1.83 8.19
C ASP A 143 31.01 1.49 6.69
N LEU A 144 32.20 1.36 6.10
CA LEU A 144 32.38 1.00 4.69
C LEU A 144 32.57 -0.51 4.57
N LEU A 145 31.75 -1.17 3.75
CA LEU A 145 31.77 -2.62 3.58
C LEU A 145 31.81 -3.03 2.11
N CYS A 146 32.83 -3.79 1.71
CA CYS A 146 32.84 -4.44 0.41
C CYS A 146 32.15 -5.80 0.50
N ALA A 147 30.82 -5.81 0.40
CA ALA A 147 30.00 -7.03 0.53
C ALA A 147 28.75 -6.97 -0.34
N GLY A 148 28.15 -8.15 -0.55
CA GLY A 148 26.83 -8.28 -1.17
C GLY A 148 25.69 -7.78 -0.27
N TYR A 149 24.51 -7.65 -0.87
CA TYR A 149 23.31 -7.22 -0.14
C TYR A 149 22.88 -8.27 0.90
N GLU A 150 23.11 -9.56 0.64
CA GLU A 150 22.75 -10.64 1.55
C GLU A 150 23.48 -10.56 2.88
N GLU A 151 24.76 -10.17 2.85
CA GLU A 151 25.58 -10.00 4.06
C GLU A 151 25.30 -8.67 4.74
N THR A 152 25.17 -7.60 3.96
CA THR A 152 24.92 -6.25 4.49
C THR A 152 23.59 -6.18 5.21
N LEU A 153 22.52 -6.76 4.65
CA LEU A 153 21.18 -6.73 5.25
C LEU A 153 21.07 -7.56 6.54
N LYS A 154 22.03 -8.46 6.82
CA LYS A 154 22.09 -9.17 8.12
C LYS A 154 22.49 -8.26 9.28
N LEU A 155 23.12 -7.11 8.99
CA LEU A 155 23.51 -6.12 9.99
C LEU A 155 22.33 -5.29 10.50
N ALA A 156 21.20 -5.32 9.81
CA ALA A 156 20.02 -4.53 10.13
C ALA A 156 19.29 -5.08 11.38
N GLY A 157 19.03 -4.18 12.33
CA GLY A 157 18.29 -4.45 13.56
C GLY A 157 17.33 -3.32 13.93
N GLU A 158 16.72 -3.43 15.10
CA GLU A 158 15.69 -2.50 15.57
C GLU A 158 16.15 -1.03 15.51
N GLY A 159 15.33 -0.18 14.88
CA GLY A 159 15.60 1.25 14.73
C GLY A 159 16.53 1.63 13.56
N ASP A 160 17.06 0.65 12.81
CA ASP A 160 17.77 0.90 11.56
C ASP A 160 16.79 1.27 10.43
N VAL A 161 17.29 2.05 9.47
CA VAL A 161 16.63 2.31 8.19
C VAL A 161 17.46 1.66 7.09
N VAL A 162 16.83 0.89 6.20
CA VAL A 162 17.46 0.31 5.02
C VAL A 162 16.96 1.05 3.79
N TYR A 163 17.89 1.54 2.98
CA TYR A 163 17.60 2.05 1.64
C TYR A 163 18.27 1.18 0.58
N CYS A 164 17.45 0.53 -0.26
CA CYS A 164 17.93 -0.34 -1.33
C CYS A 164 17.68 0.25 -2.72
N ASP A 165 18.75 0.45 -3.48
CA ASP A 165 18.70 0.82 -4.91
C ASP A 165 19.43 -0.24 -5.76
N PRO A 166 18.85 -1.45 -5.92
CA PRO A 166 19.49 -2.51 -6.67
C PRO A 166 19.65 -2.14 -8.15
N PRO A 167 20.60 -2.77 -8.88
CA PRO A 167 20.71 -2.58 -10.33
C PRO A 167 19.40 -2.95 -11.04
N TYR A 168 18.88 -2.06 -11.89
CA TYR A 168 17.62 -2.28 -12.59
C TYR A 168 17.66 -3.50 -13.52
N VAL A 169 16.68 -4.39 -13.35
CA VAL A 169 16.47 -5.55 -14.23
C VAL A 169 15.63 -5.10 -15.43
N ASN A 170 16.17 -5.18 -16.65
CA ASN A 170 15.41 -4.84 -17.86
C ASN A 170 14.47 -6.00 -18.28
N PRO A 171 13.15 -5.80 -18.34
CA PRO A 171 12.24 -6.78 -18.89
C PRO A 171 12.35 -6.80 -20.43
N GLY A 172 12.36 -7.98 -21.06
CA GLY A 172 12.09 -8.11 -22.51
C GLY A 172 13.30 -8.22 -23.46
N LYS A 173 14.55 -8.28 -22.99
CA LYS A 173 15.67 -8.77 -23.81
C LYS A 173 16.31 -9.99 -23.17
N PHE A 174 15.76 -11.16 -23.48
CA PHE A 174 16.47 -12.43 -23.35
C PHE A 174 17.59 -12.50 -24.40
N THR A 175 18.57 -11.60 -24.32
CA THR A 175 19.85 -11.77 -24.99
C THR A 175 20.73 -12.55 -24.03
N GLY A 176 20.95 -13.83 -24.32
CA GLY A 176 21.67 -14.80 -23.48
C GLY A 176 23.16 -14.51 -23.21
N TYR A 177 23.54 -13.26 -22.90
CA TYR A 177 24.92 -12.84 -22.72
C TYR A 177 25.21 -12.01 -21.45
N HIS A 178 24.29 -11.92 -20.48
CA HIS A 178 24.53 -11.17 -19.23
C HIS A 178 24.62 -12.03 -17.95
N ALA A 179 25.47 -13.06 -17.97
CA ALA A 179 25.95 -13.77 -16.77
C ALA A 179 26.85 -12.92 -15.80
N SER A 180 26.65 -11.60 -15.67
CA SER A 180 27.36 -10.77 -14.68
C SER A 180 26.57 -9.53 -14.24
N GLY A 181 25.25 -9.59 -14.34
CA GLY A 181 24.35 -8.55 -13.85
C GLY A 181 23.50 -9.07 -12.71
N PHE A 182 22.93 -8.16 -11.93
CA PHE A 182 21.92 -8.47 -10.93
C PHE A 182 20.74 -9.17 -11.62
N SER A 183 20.54 -10.44 -11.31
CA SER A 183 19.56 -11.29 -12.00
C SER A 183 18.15 -11.10 -11.44
N GLU A 184 17.15 -11.48 -12.20
CA GLU A 184 15.76 -11.52 -11.72
C GLU A 184 15.61 -12.45 -10.48
N ALA A 185 16.39 -13.53 -10.40
CA ALA A 185 16.43 -14.39 -9.23
C ALA A 185 16.98 -13.67 -7.99
N GLN A 186 18.05 -12.89 -8.13
CA GLN A 186 18.60 -12.06 -7.06
C GLN A 186 17.68 -10.91 -6.68
N GLN A 187 16.94 -10.34 -7.65
CA GLN A 187 15.89 -9.36 -7.36
C GLN A 187 14.79 -9.96 -6.48
N ARG A 188 14.34 -11.18 -6.77
CA ARG A 188 13.35 -11.90 -5.94
C ARG A 188 13.90 -12.24 -4.56
N GLU A 189 15.15 -12.68 -4.47
CA GLU A 189 15.81 -12.95 -3.19
C GLU A 189 15.92 -11.69 -2.33
N LEU A 190 16.32 -10.57 -2.93
CA LEU A 190 16.36 -9.25 -2.28
C LEU A 190 14.97 -8.86 -1.75
N VAL A 191 13.91 -8.97 -2.56
CA VAL A 191 12.52 -8.69 -2.11
C VAL A 191 12.17 -9.51 -0.89
N GLY A 192 12.46 -10.82 -0.93
CA GLY A 192 12.21 -11.74 0.17
C GLY A 192 12.90 -11.29 1.45
N ILE A 193 14.19 -10.91 1.38
CA ILE A 193 14.94 -10.42 2.54
C ILE A 193 14.33 -9.12 3.07
N LEU A 194 14.05 -8.15 2.19
CA LEU A 194 13.51 -6.84 2.56
C LEU A 194 12.17 -6.93 3.28
N ASN A 195 11.30 -7.86 2.88
CA ASN A 195 10.01 -8.08 3.54
C ASN A 195 10.15 -8.63 4.97
N THR A 196 11.28 -9.25 5.33
CA THR A 196 11.53 -9.76 6.70
C THR A 196 12.00 -8.71 7.69
N LEU A 197 12.55 -7.60 7.21
CA LEU A 197 13.21 -6.61 8.07
C LEU A 197 12.24 -5.78 8.94
N PRO A 198 11.03 -5.41 8.48
CA PRO A 198 10.04 -4.76 9.32
C PRO A 198 9.70 -5.52 10.61
N GLU A 199 9.71 -6.86 10.61
CA GLU A 199 9.48 -7.66 11.81
C GLU A 199 10.57 -7.47 12.89
N LYS A 200 11.77 -7.03 12.49
CA LYS A 200 12.88 -6.70 13.38
C LYS A 200 12.84 -5.24 13.85
N GLY A 201 11.80 -4.49 13.52
CA GLY A 201 11.72 -3.04 13.77
C GLY A 201 12.62 -2.21 12.85
N VAL A 202 12.98 -2.74 11.68
CA VAL A 202 13.75 -2.03 10.66
C VAL A 202 12.79 -1.35 9.70
N HIS A 203 13.03 -0.08 9.37
CA HIS A 203 12.28 0.57 8.30
C HIS A 203 12.94 0.31 6.95
N VAL A 204 12.18 -0.09 5.94
CA VAL A 204 12.70 -0.41 4.61
C VAL A 204 12.13 0.53 3.56
N VAL A 205 13.01 1.06 2.72
CA VAL A 205 12.67 1.80 1.51
C VAL A 205 13.48 1.23 0.35
N ALA A 206 12.83 0.90 -0.76
CA ALA A 206 13.51 0.41 -1.96
C ALA A 206 13.10 1.25 -3.18
N SER A 207 14.04 1.50 -4.09
CA SER A 207 13.79 2.07 -5.41
C SER A 207 13.98 1.01 -6.49
N SER A 208 13.10 0.98 -7.48
CA SER A 208 13.20 0.10 -8.64
C SER A 208 12.56 0.76 -9.87
N HIS A 209 12.68 0.12 -11.04
CA HIS A 209 11.93 0.54 -12.22
C HIS A 209 10.45 0.25 -12.02
N ASP A 210 9.61 1.19 -12.47
CA ASP A 210 8.15 1.05 -12.39
C ASP A 210 7.62 0.14 -13.51
N ALA A 211 7.97 -1.14 -13.45
CA ALA A 211 7.56 -2.18 -14.38
C ALA A 211 6.58 -3.15 -13.73
N GLU A 212 5.64 -3.66 -14.51
CA GLU A 212 4.58 -4.56 -14.05
C GLU A 212 5.12 -5.81 -13.35
N ASN A 213 6.16 -6.44 -13.91
CA ASN A 213 6.84 -7.60 -13.33
C ASN A 213 7.58 -7.28 -12.00
N ILE A 214 7.97 -6.02 -11.77
CA ILE A 214 8.54 -5.59 -10.50
C ILE A 214 7.41 -5.40 -9.48
N ARG A 215 6.30 -4.75 -9.86
CA ARG A 215 5.10 -4.63 -9.00
C ARG A 215 4.55 -6.01 -8.59
N GLU A 216 4.51 -6.97 -9.52
CA GLU A 216 4.12 -8.38 -9.25
C GLU A 216 4.96 -9.05 -8.16
N MET A 217 6.24 -8.71 -8.04
CA MET A 217 7.13 -9.33 -7.06
C MET A 217 6.92 -8.79 -5.64
N TYR A 218 6.31 -7.61 -5.50
CA TYR A 218 6.10 -6.94 -4.21
C TYR A 218 4.63 -6.98 -3.72
N ASP A 219 3.64 -7.35 -4.56
CA ASP A 219 2.21 -7.29 -4.19
C ASP A 219 1.57 -8.67 -3.92
N MET A 220 1.07 -8.88 -2.69
CA MET A 220 0.25 -10.04 -2.28
C MET A 220 -1.21 -9.95 -2.79
N ALA A 221 -1.66 -8.73 -3.12
CA ALA A 221 -3.01 -8.44 -3.59
C ALA A 221 -3.03 -7.17 -4.45
N ARG A 222 -3.98 -7.08 -5.38
CA ARG A 222 -4.24 -5.90 -6.20
C ARG A 222 -5.72 -5.55 -6.16
N THR A 223 -6.02 -4.28 -6.42
CA THR A 223 -7.38 -3.79 -6.53
C THR A 223 -7.49 -2.75 -7.65
N GLY A 224 -8.60 -2.76 -8.38
CA GLY A 224 -8.83 -1.84 -9.48
C GLY A 224 -10.26 -1.89 -10.02
N TRP A 225 -10.57 -1.00 -10.94
CA TRP A 225 -11.87 -0.95 -11.62
C TRP A 225 -11.88 -1.85 -12.85
N VAL A 226 -13.00 -2.54 -13.07
CA VAL A 226 -13.30 -3.31 -14.28
C VAL A 226 -14.70 -2.94 -14.77
N SER A 227 -15.01 -3.25 -16.03
CA SER A 227 -16.36 -3.02 -16.54
C SER A 227 -17.39 -3.87 -15.78
N PRO A 228 -18.54 -3.30 -15.38
CA PRO A 228 -19.65 -4.07 -14.81
C PRO A 228 -20.27 -5.08 -15.79
N LEU A 229 -20.09 -4.89 -17.09
CA LEU A 229 -20.71 -5.72 -18.14
C LEU A 229 -19.89 -6.98 -18.47
N GLY A 230 -18.59 -7.01 -18.18
CA GLY A 230 -17.72 -8.13 -18.53
C GLY A 230 -16.28 -7.70 -18.80
N GLU A 231 -15.36 -8.66 -18.96
CA GLU A 231 -13.95 -8.36 -19.25
C GLU A 231 -13.72 -7.88 -20.70
N GLU A 232 -14.69 -8.15 -21.56
CA GLU A 232 -14.71 -7.81 -22.99
C GLU A 232 -15.13 -6.36 -23.28
N TYR A 233 -15.64 -5.65 -22.27
CA TYR A 233 -16.07 -4.25 -22.37
C TYR A 233 -15.03 -3.30 -21.74
N GLU A 234 -14.80 -2.15 -22.37
CA GLU A 234 -13.81 -1.16 -21.90
C GLU A 234 -14.42 -0.13 -20.93
N GLU A 235 -15.74 0.04 -20.94
CA GLU A 235 -16.46 1.01 -20.12
C GLU A 235 -16.40 0.63 -18.63
N LEU A 236 -15.71 1.42 -17.82
CA LEU A 236 -15.58 1.17 -16.38
C LEU A 236 -16.84 1.51 -15.56
N THR A 237 -17.87 2.07 -16.20
CA THR A 237 -19.14 2.42 -15.58
C THR A 237 -20.31 2.00 -16.45
N HIS A 238 -21.39 1.54 -15.83
CA HIS A 238 -22.70 1.41 -16.47
C HIS A 238 -23.65 2.43 -15.84
N GLN A 239 -24.48 3.11 -16.65
CA GLN A 239 -25.37 4.17 -16.17
C GLN A 239 -26.80 3.94 -16.65
N ALA A 240 -27.75 3.91 -15.71
CA ALA A 240 -29.17 3.79 -16.01
C ALA A 240 -29.99 4.54 -14.95
N ASN A 241 -31.08 5.21 -15.36
CA ASN A 241 -31.96 6.00 -14.47
C ASN A 241 -31.24 6.99 -13.53
N GLY A 242 -30.09 7.53 -13.96
CA GLY A 242 -29.29 8.46 -13.16
C GLY A 242 -28.40 7.80 -12.10
N LEU A 243 -28.44 6.47 -11.98
CA LEU A 243 -27.52 5.68 -11.16
C LEU A 243 -26.25 5.36 -11.94
N ILE A 244 -25.13 5.27 -11.22
CA ILE A 244 -23.82 4.93 -11.79
C ILE A 244 -23.31 3.66 -11.12
N LEU A 245 -23.22 2.57 -11.87
CA LEU A 245 -22.66 1.29 -11.41
C LEU A 245 -21.16 1.21 -11.72
N LEU A 246 -20.40 0.75 -10.74
CA LEU A 246 -18.96 0.49 -10.77
C LEU A 246 -18.68 -0.92 -10.24
N THR A 247 -17.65 -1.57 -10.77
CA THR A 247 -17.20 -2.87 -10.27
C THR A 247 -15.74 -2.81 -9.86
N GLN A 248 -15.49 -3.02 -8.57
CA GLN A 248 -14.15 -3.21 -8.03
C GLN A 248 -13.74 -4.67 -8.16
N ARG A 249 -12.58 -4.93 -8.75
CA ARG A 249 -11.95 -6.25 -8.77
C ARG A 249 -10.76 -6.29 -7.82
N ASN A 250 -10.76 -7.28 -6.96
CA ASN A 250 -9.65 -7.61 -6.09
C ASN A 250 -8.97 -8.90 -6.56
N GLU A 251 -7.67 -8.84 -6.82
CA GLU A 251 -6.81 -10.00 -7.03
C GLU A 251 -6.07 -10.31 -5.73
N SER A 252 -6.01 -11.57 -5.33
CA SER A 252 -5.21 -12.03 -4.19
C SER A 252 -4.51 -13.33 -4.51
N LYS A 253 -3.28 -13.52 -4.04
CA LYS A 253 -2.54 -14.76 -4.26
C LYS A 253 -3.01 -15.85 -3.28
N ILE A 254 -3.42 -17.00 -3.80
CA ILE A 254 -3.85 -18.16 -3.01
C ILE A 254 -2.62 -18.88 -2.46
N ILE A 255 -2.32 -18.62 -1.20
CA ILE A 255 -1.27 -19.33 -0.46
C ILE A 255 -1.92 -19.98 0.76
N PRO A 256 -2.25 -21.28 0.73
CA PRO A 256 -2.90 -21.94 1.85
C PRO A 256 -2.01 -21.89 3.11
N PRO A 257 -2.52 -21.39 4.25
CA PRO A 257 -1.73 -21.29 5.48
C PRO A 257 -1.19 -22.66 5.95
N ALA A 258 -1.89 -23.74 5.63
CA ALA A 258 -1.46 -25.10 5.93
C ALA A 258 -0.18 -25.49 5.17
N THR A 259 -0.09 -25.14 3.87
CA THR A 259 1.09 -25.40 3.04
C THR A 259 2.31 -24.65 3.55
N VAL A 260 2.11 -23.38 3.94
CA VAL A 260 3.17 -22.56 4.53
C VAL A 260 3.67 -23.19 5.83
N LYS A 261 2.76 -23.50 6.77
CA LYS A 261 3.09 -24.12 8.05
C LYS A 261 3.86 -25.44 7.88
N GLU A 262 3.46 -26.28 6.93
CA GLU A 262 4.12 -27.56 6.68
C GLU A 262 5.54 -27.39 6.13
N LEU A 263 5.75 -26.52 5.13
CA LEU A 263 7.08 -26.26 4.57
C LEU A 263 8.01 -25.60 5.61
N VAL A 264 7.49 -24.68 6.43
CA VAL A 264 8.23 -24.09 7.55
C VAL A 264 8.63 -25.17 8.54
N ARG A 265 7.70 -26.04 8.94
CA ARG A 265 7.97 -27.14 9.89
C ARG A 265 9.05 -28.09 9.36
N GLN A 266 9.01 -28.44 8.07
CA GLN A 266 10.03 -29.27 7.44
C GLN A 266 11.42 -28.62 7.47
N ARG A 267 11.50 -27.32 7.17
CA ARG A 267 12.76 -26.55 7.22
C ARG A 267 13.30 -26.40 8.64
N VAL A 268 12.43 -26.11 9.60
CA VAL A 268 12.79 -26.04 11.03
C VAL A 268 13.35 -27.37 11.49
N THR A 269 12.65 -28.48 11.23
CA THR A 269 13.10 -29.82 11.65
C THR A 269 14.46 -30.18 11.06
N LYS A 270 14.70 -29.83 9.78
CA LYS A 270 15.98 -30.06 9.11
C LYS A 270 17.12 -29.26 9.75
N LEU A 271 16.93 -27.96 9.95
CA LEU A 271 17.94 -27.06 10.51
C LEU A 271 18.23 -27.36 11.99
N GLU A 272 17.22 -27.71 12.78
CA GLU A 272 17.42 -28.11 14.19
C GLU A 272 18.25 -29.38 14.30
N LYS A 273 18.05 -30.34 13.38
CA LYS A 273 18.83 -31.57 13.31
C LYS A 273 20.27 -31.32 12.86
N GLU A 274 20.50 -30.43 11.91
CA GLU A 274 21.83 -30.07 11.41
C GLU A 274 22.65 -29.27 12.45
N GLN A 275 22.00 -28.35 13.18
CA GLN A 275 22.66 -27.49 14.17
C GLN A 275 22.65 -28.05 15.59
N ASN A 276 21.97 -29.18 15.80
CA ASN A 276 21.76 -29.82 17.11
C ASN A 276 21.27 -28.85 18.21
N ARG A 277 20.39 -27.91 17.84
CA ARG A 277 19.75 -26.94 18.75
C ARG A 277 18.35 -26.59 18.25
N ARG A 278 17.51 -26.06 19.14
CA ARG A 278 16.22 -25.47 18.72
C ARG A 278 16.39 -24.10 18.10
N LEU A 279 15.54 -23.79 17.12
CA LEU A 279 15.48 -22.47 16.48
C LEU A 279 14.69 -21.47 17.34
N LYS A 280 15.13 -20.22 17.34
CA LYS A 280 14.42 -19.11 18.02
C LYS A 280 13.19 -18.70 17.20
N ARG A 281 12.22 -18.05 17.85
CA ARG A 281 11.00 -17.54 17.20
C ARG A 281 11.29 -16.65 15.98
N THR A 282 12.33 -15.82 16.07
CA THR A 282 12.78 -14.96 14.96
C THR A 282 13.33 -15.74 13.77
N GLU A 283 14.01 -16.86 14.01
CA GLU A 283 14.52 -17.75 12.95
C GLU A 283 13.38 -18.50 12.26
N ILE A 284 12.37 -18.92 13.04
CA ILE A 284 11.16 -19.55 12.51
C ILE A 284 10.34 -18.56 11.66
N SER A 285 10.24 -17.29 12.10
CA SER A 285 9.61 -16.21 11.32
C SER A 285 10.33 -15.99 10.00
N ALA A 286 11.66 -15.86 10.02
CA ALA A 286 12.44 -15.70 8.79
C ALA A 286 12.29 -16.89 7.82
N LEU A 287 12.14 -18.12 8.33
CA LEU A 287 11.85 -19.30 7.51
C LEU A 287 10.42 -19.25 6.93
N ASN A 288 9.45 -18.70 7.67
CA ASN A 288 8.09 -18.47 7.19
C ASN A 288 8.09 -17.51 6.00
N ASP A 289 8.78 -16.39 6.12
CA ASP A 289 8.86 -15.40 5.04
C ASP A 289 9.60 -15.93 3.82
N LEU A 290 10.65 -16.72 4.02
CA LEU A 290 11.37 -17.39 2.93
C LEU A 290 10.47 -18.41 2.22
N VAL A 291 9.65 -19.17 2.97
CA VAL A 291 8.62 -20.04 2.37
C VAL A 291 7.59 -19.22 1.59
N LEU A 292 7.12 -18.10 2.13
CA LEU A 292 6.16 -17.22 1.45
C LEU A 292 6.73 -16.63 0.15
N GLY A 293 7.97 -16.12 0.17
CA GLY A 293 8.65 -15.58 -1.00
C GLY A 293 8.87 -16.61 -2.11
N GLU A 294 9.04 -17.89 -1.78
CA GLU A 294 9.12 -18.97 -2.76
C GLU A 294 7.77 -19.41 -3.32
N LEU A 295 6.72 -19.35 -2.50
CA LEU A 295 5.37 -19.75 -2.88
C LEU A 295 4.66 -18.66 -3.68
N LEU A 296 4.92 -17.38 -3.38
CA LEU A 296 4.25 -16.24 -3.98
C LEU A 296 4.27 -16.23 -5.51
N PRO A 297 5.40 -16.48 -6.21
CA PRO A 297 5.43 -16.52 -7.67
C PRO A 297 4.70 -17.74 -8.27
N LYS A 298 4.50 -18.80 -7.48
CA LYS A 298 3.82 -20.03 -7.89
C LYS A 298 2.34 -20.02 -7.51
N ALA A 299 1.91 -19.02 -6.73
CA ALA A 299 0.57 -18.93 -6.20
C ALA A 299 -0.41 -18.58 -7.31
N LEU A 300 -1.52 -19.31 -7.35
CA LEU A 300 -2.63 -18.99 -8.23
C LEU A 300 -3.30 -17.70 -7.76
N SER A 301 -3.75 -16.88 -8.70
CA SER A 301 -4.55 -15.70 -8.39
C SER A 301 -6.01 -16.09 -8.14
N LYS A 302 -6.59 -15.54 -7.07
CA LYS A 302 -8.03 -15.50 -6.83
C LYS A 302 -8.53 -14.11 -7.13
N TYR A 303 -9.57 -14.03 -7.95
CA TYR A 303 -10.28 -12.79 -8.21
C TYR A 303 -11.59 -12.74 -7.43
N ALA A 304 -11.97 -11.56 -6.98
CA ALA A 304 -13.27 -11.29 -6.39
C ALA A 304 -13.74 -9.93 -6.91
N ASN A 305 -14.94 -9.90 -7.48
CA ASN A 305 -15.58 -8.68 -7.91
C ASN A 305 -16.56 -8.20 -6.82
N MET A 306 -16.71 -6.90 -6.72
CA MET A 306 -17.65 -6.23 -5.83
C MET A 306 -18.28 -5.08 -6.58
N ASN A 307 -19.60 -5.07 -6.64
CA ASN A 307 -20.34 -3.99 -7.26
C ASN A 307 -20.59 -2.88 -6.24
N MET A 308 -20.64 -1.65 -6.74
CA MET A 308 -21.14 -0.50 -6.01
C MET A 308 -21.88 0.41 -6.97
N TRP A 309 -22.98 1.01 -6.53
CA TRP A 309 -23.61 2.06 -7.31
C TRP A 309 -23.71 3.35 -6.53
N ILE A 310 -23.69 4.45 -7.28
CA ILE A 310 -23.82 5.81 -6.79
C ILE A 310 -25.19 6.30 -7.21
N ASP A 311 -25.97 6.80 -6.26
CA ASP A 311 -27.19 7.54 -6.50
C ASP A 311 -26.96 9.03 -6.16
N PRO A 312 -26.70 9.88 -7.18
CA PRO A 312 -26.50 11.30 -6.97
C PRO A 312 -27.74 12.02 -6.42
N LYS A 313 -28.95 11.52 -6.69
CA LYS A 313 -30.21 12.16 -6.29
C LYS A 313 -30.44 11.99 -4.79
N SER A 314 -30.26 10.77 -4.29
CA SER A 314 -30.38 10.46 -2.86
C SER A 314 -29.10 10.73 -2.08
N ARG A 315 -28.00 11.06 -2.78
CA ARG A 315 -26.65 11.29 -2.22
C ARG A 315 -26.08 10.07 -1.49
N LEU A 316 -26.43 8.88 -1.95
CA LEU A 316 -26.00 7.61 -1.36
C LEU A 316 -25.00 6.89 -2.28
N ILE A 317 -24.09 6.15 -1.65
CA ILE A 317 -23.25 5.15 -2.30
C ILE A 317 -23.57 3.82 -1.66
N ILE A 318 -24.04 2.87 -2.47
CA ILE A 318 -24.40 1.54 -2.03
C ILE A 318 -23.31 0.58 -2.49
N VAL A 319 -22.79 -0.21 -1.55
CA VAL A 319 -21.71 -1.18 -1.81
C VAL A 319 -22.23 -2.58 -1.52
N ASP A 320 -22.07 -3.49 -2.49
CA ASP A 320 -22.51 -4.88 -2.38
C ASP A 320 -21.58 -5.70 -1.47
N THR A 321 -21.66 -5.42 -0.17
CA THR A 321 -20.92 -6.16 0.84
C THR A 321 -21.53 -6.05 2.23
N THR A 322 -21.43 -7.12 3.00
CA THR A 322 -21.76 -7.13 4.43
C THR A 322 -20.56 -6.76 5.32
N SER A 323 -19.38 -6.53 4.72
CA SER A 323 -18.16 -6.21 5.45
C SER A 323 -17.87 -4.72 5.38
N PHE A 324 -18.01 -4.02 6.51
CA PHE A 324 -17.69 -2.59 6.61
C PHE A 324 -16.29 -2.26 6.09
N LYS A 325 -15.29 -3.07 6.46
CA LYS A 325 -13.91 -2.92 5.97
C LYS A 325 -13.83 -2.96 4.44
N ARG A 326 -14.52 -3.89 3.78
CA ARG A 326 -14.51 -3.97 2.31
C ARG A 326 -15.20 -2.77 1.68
N ALA A 327 -16.28 -2.28 2.29
CA ALA A 327 -16.95 -1.06 1.84
C ALA A 327 -16.03 0.17 1.97
N GLU A 328 -15.29 0.28 3.08
CA GLU A 328 -14.27 1.33 3.25
C GLU A 328 -13.13 1.21 2.22
N ASP A 329 -12.64 0.00 1.95
CA ASP A 329 -11.60 -0.24 0.95
C ASP A 329 -12.07 0.19 -0.46
N ALA A 330 -13.32 -0.12 -0.82
CA ALA A 330 -13.95 0.31 -2.08
C ALA A 330 -14.10 1.84 -2.16
N ALA A 331 -14.61 2.46 -1.08
CA ALA A 331 -14.73 3.90 -0.93
C ALA A 331 -13.37 4.61 -1.00
N ALA A 332 -12.32 4.04 -0.41
CA ALA A 332 -10.96 4.56 -0.47
C ALA A 332 -10.39 4.49 -1.89
N LEU A 333 -10.66 3.41 -2.62
CA LEU A 333 -10.30 3.30 -4.03
C LEU A 333 -11.02 4.38 -4.87
N LEU A 334 -12.32 4.57 -4.66
CA LEU A 334 -13.11 5.58 -5.36
C LEU A 334 -12.60 7.00 -5.05
N ARG A 335 -12.31 7.29 -3.77
CA ARG A 335 -11.70 8.55 -3.34
C ARG A 335 -10.35 8.80 -4.02
N LYS A 336 -9.51 7.76 -4.13
CA LYS A 336 -8.21 7.84 -4.82
C LYS A 336 -8.39 8.12 -6.32
N THR A 337 -9.41 7.52 -6.94
CA THR A 337 -9.72 7.73 -8.37
C THR A 337 -10.25 9.12 -8.67
N LEU A 338 -11.13 9.67 -7.81
CA LEU A 338 -11.75 10.98 -8.00
C LEU A 338 -10.92 12.14 -7.42
N GLY A 339 -9.92 11.84 -6.59
CA GLY A 339 -9.13 12.82 -5.83
C GLY A 339 -9.80 13.22 -4.52
N THR A 340 -11.04 13.68 -4.57
CA THR A 340 -11.84 14.03 -3.38
C THR A 340 -13.18 13.32 -3.40
N LEU A 341 -13.56 12.71 -2.27
CA LEU A 341 -14.85 12.07 -2.07
C LEU A 341 -15.26 12.21 -0.59
N PRO A 342 -16.00 13.28 -0.25
CA PRO A 342 -16.50 13.50 1.10
C PRO A 342 -17.73 12.63 1.34
N ILE A 343 -17.51 11.48 1.96
CA ILE A 343 -18.55 10.52 2.35
C ILE A 343 -18.34 10.11 3.80
N ILE A 344 -19.44 9.78 4.47
CA ILE A 344 -19.47 9.24 5.82
C ILE A 344 -20.32 7.95 5.82
N PRO A 345 -20.08 7.02 6.75
CA PRO A 345 -20.99 5.91 6.97
C PRO A 345 -22.40 6.42 7.24
N PHE A 346 -23.41 5.72 6.71
CA PHE A 346 -24.81 6.05 6.94
C PHE A 346 -25.18 5.77 8.39
N THR A 347 -25.94 6.69 9.01
CA THR A 347 -26.39 6.58 10.40
C THR A 347 -27.85 6.98 10.53
N LEU A 348 -28.60 6.24 11.35
CA LEU A 348 -30.02 6.45 11.59
C LEU A 348 -30.22 7.24 12.89
N GLU A 349 -31.32 7.99 12.95
CA GLU A 349 -31.71 8.76 14.15
C GLU A 349 -32.05 7.85 15.33
N THR A 350 -32.72 6.72 15.07
CA THR A 350 -33.06 5.73 16.11
C THR A 350 -32.15 4.50 16.04
N PRO A 351 -31.68 3.98 17.20
CA PRO A 351 -30.94 2.73 17.24
C PRO A 351 -31.76 1.57 16.66
N VAL A 352 -31.18 0.85 15.70
CA VAL A 352 -31.87 -0.17 14.91
C VAL A 352 -32.37 -1.31 15.80
N GLU A 353 -31.54 -1.77 16.73
CA GLU A 353 -31.84 -2.87 17.65
C GLU A 353 -33.06 -2.59 18.53
N LEU A 354 -33.35 -1.34 18.87
CA LEU A 354 -34.54 -0.97 19.64
C LEU A 354 -35.81 -1.13 18.80
N LYS A 355 -35.77 -0.70 17.54
CA LYS A 355 -36.88 -0.83 16.59
C LYS A 355 -37.13 -2.29 16.20
N LEU A 356 -36.06 -3.05 15.93
CA LEU A 356 -36.18 -4.49 15.67
C LEU A 356 -36.80 -5.23 16.87
N THR A 357 -36.39 -4.88 18.08
CA THR A 357 -36.96 -5.46 19.32
C THR A 357 -38.43 -5.10 19.49
N GLU A 358 -38.81 -3.85 19.19
CA GLU A 358 -40.19 -3.38 19.23
C GLU A 358 -41.07 -4.14 18.23
N TRP A 359 -40.60 -4.36 17.00
CA TRP A 359 -41.34 -5.11 15.97
C TRP A 359 -41.58 -6.56 16.36
N VAL A 360 -40.57 -7.24 16.91
CA VAL A 360 -40.72 -8.62 17.38
C VAL A 360 -41.65 -8.69 18.60
N ARG A 361 -41.58 -7.71 19.50
CA ARG A 361 -42.42 -7.67 20.72
C ARG A 361 -43.89 -7.37 20.43
N SER A 362 -44.16 -6.40 19.56
CA SER A 362 -45.51 -5.91 19.27
C SER A 362 -46.19 -6.66 18.13
N SER A 363 -45.41 -7.30 17.24
CA SER A 363 -45.87 -7.77 15.95
C SER A 363 -46.44 -6.64 15.07
N GLU A 364 -46.10 -5.39 15.36
CA GLU A 364 -46.50 -4.21 14.58
C GLU A 364 -45.33 -3.75 13.72
N LEU A 365 -45.43 -4.04 12.42
CA LEU A 365 -44.45 -3.67 11.41
C LEU A 365 -45.02 -2.63 10.45
N PRO A 366 -44.16 -1.80 9.81
CA PRO A 366 -44.60 -0.92 8.73
C PRO A 366 -45.29 -1.72 7.60
N PRO A 367 -46.27 -1.13 6.90
CA PRO A 367 -47.01 -1.81 5.84
C PRO A 367 -46.10 -2.46 4.79
N GLY A 368 -46.32 -3.73 4.47
CA GLY A 368 -45.51 -4.46 3.49
C GLY A 368 -44.30 -5.19 4.08
N LEU A 369 -43.88 -4.88 5.31
CA LEU A 369 -42.86 -5.68 6.01
C LEU A 369 -43.52 -6.78 6.83
N ALA A 370 -42.94 -7.98 6.80
CA ALA A 370 -43.37 -9.13 7.58
C ALA A 370 -42.17 -9.82 8.25
N LEU A 371 -42.38 -10.35 9.46
CA LEU A 371 -41.39 -11.17 10.16
C LEU A 371 -41.22 -12.51 9.45
N CYS A 372 -39.98 -12.97 9.33
CA CYS A 372 -39.66 -14.34 8.96
C CYS A 372 -39.41 -15.17 10.23
N ASP A 373 -38.55 -16.19 10.13
CA ASP A 373 -38.36 -17.25 11.11
C ASP A 373 -36.94 -17.30 11.69
N GLU A 374 -36.17 -16.21 11.56
CA GLU A 374 -34.79 -16.11 12.02
C GLU A 374 -34.52 -14.76 12.71
N ALA A 375 -33.93 -14.82 13.90
CA ALA A 375 -33.47 -13.65 14.63
C ALA A 375 -32.22 -13.96 15.49
N THR A 376 -31.43 -12.93 15.78
CA THR A 376 -30.37 -12.96 16.80
C THR A 376 -30.72 -11.96 17.89
N LEU A 377 -30.67 -12.41 19.15
CA LEU A 377 -30.94 -11.62 20.34
C LEU A 377 -29.70 -11.61 21.24
N GLU A 378 -29.25 -10.43 21.63
CA GLU A 378 -28.03 -10.24 22.43
C GLU A 378 -28.35 -9.43 23.69
N ALA A 379 -27.70 -9.76 24.79
CA ALA A 379 -27.80 -8.96 26.01
C ALA A 379 -26.94 -7.69 25.89
N ILE A 380 -27.34 -6.62 26.60
CA ILE A 380 -26.68 -5.30 26.53
C ILE A 380 -25.23 -5.31 27.06
N LEU A 381 -24.90 -6.24 27.95
CA LEU A 381 -23.56 -6.35 28.54
C LEU A 381 -22.62 -7.13 27.61
N GLU A 382 -21.35 -6.72 27.49
CA GLU A 382 -20.35 -7.33 26.57
C GLU A 382 -20.14 -8.84 26.79
N ASP A 383 -20.22 -9.34 28.03
CA ASP A 383 -20.15 -10.78 28.35
C ASP A 383 -21.55 -11.45 28.41
N GLY A 384 -22.54 -10.80 27.81
CA GLY A 384 -23.93 -11.20 27.82
C GLY A 384 -24.24 -12.42 26.95
N GLY A 385 -25.34 -13.10 27.25
CA GLY A 385 -25.78 -14.26 26.49
C GLY A 385 -26.35 -13.88 25.11
N VAL A 386 -25.93 -14.60 24.07
CA VAL A 386 -26.46 -14.51 22.70
C VAL A 386 -27.39 -15.68 22.41
N VAL A 387 -28.55 -15.40 21.82
CA VAL A 387 -29.51 -16.40 21.34
C VAL A 387 -29.69 -16.20 19.84
N THR A 388 -29.57 -17.28 19.06
CA THR A 388 -29.88 -17.26 17.63
C THR A 388 -30.94 -18.31 17.34
N THR A 389 -32.03 -17.89 16.72
CA THR A 389 -33.13 -18.76 16.32
C THR A 389 -33.21 -18.85 14.80
N LYS A 390 -33.58 -20.02 14.29
CA LYS A 390 -33.77 -20.30 12.87
C LYS A 390 -34.92 -21.26 12.71
N ARG A 391 -35.81 -21.01 11.76
CA ARG A 391 -37.06 -21.78 11.58
C ARG A 391 -37.90 -21.79 12.85
N GLN A 392 -37.98 -20.64 13.49
CA GLN A 392 -38.70 -20.42 14.73
C GLN A 392 -39.73 -19.31 14.53
N ASP A 393 -40.95 -19.52 15.03
CA ASP A 393 -41.92 -18.43 15.13
C ASP A 393 -41.37 -17.35 16.08
N LEU A 394 -41.22 -16.13 15.58
CA LEU A 394 -40.66 -15.03 16.37
C LEU A 394 -41.69 -14.44 17.34
N VAL A 395 -42.99 -14.67 17.10
CA VAL A 395 -44.08 -14.19 17.94
C VAL A 395 -44.53 -15.31 18.89
N CYS A 396 -43.61 -15.75 19.75
CA CYS A 396 -43.86 -16.80 20.73
C CYS A 396 -43.29 -16.48 22.12
N ASP A 397 -43.77 -17.19 23.14
CA ASP A 397 -43.37 -17.01 24.54
C ASP A 397 -41.85 -17.17 24.75
N GLU A 398 -41.20 -18.05 23.97
CA GLU A 398 -39.76 -18.30 24.08
C GLU A 398 -38.94 -17.05 23.73
N ILE A 399 -39.33 -16.36 22.65
CA ILE A 399 -38.70 -15.11 22.22
C ILE A 399 -39.09 -13.96 23.14
N ALA A 400 -40.36 -13.87 23.53
CA ALA A 400 -40.85 -12.85 24.46
C ALA A 400 -40.08 -12.88 25.79
N ASN A 401 -39.88 -14.06 26.37
CA ASN A 401 -39.09 -14.24 27.60
C ASN A 401 -37.64 -13.76 27.46
N HIS A 402 -37.02 -13.94 26.30
CA HIS A 402 -35.66 -13.43 26.06
C HIS A 402 -35.61 -11.90 26.00
N ILE A 403 -36.61 -11.27 25.39
CA ILE A 403 -36.73 -9.81 25.33
C ILE A 403 -37.02 -9.23 26.72
N GLU A 404 -37.93 -9.85 27.50
CA GLU A 404 -38.22 -9.47 28.88
C GLU A 404 -37.01 -9.62 29.81
N ALA A 405 -36.15 -10.61 29.55
CA ALA A 405 -34.87 -10.79 30.22
C ALA A 405 -33.80 -9.76 29.81
N GLY A 406 -34.16 -8.76 29.00
CA GLY A 406 -33.29 -7.64 28.62
C GLY A 406 -32.39 -7.88 27.42
N LYS A 407 -32.69 -8.88 26.58
CA LYS A 407 -32.02 -9.02 25.27
C LYS A 407 -32.66 -8.12 24.22
N LEU A 408 -31.84 -7.61 23.32
CA LEU A 408 -32.24 -6.82 22.16
C LEU A 408 -32.05 -7.65 20.89
N VAL A 409 -32.93 -7.46 19.91
CA VAL A 409 -32.83 -8.08 18.60
C VAL A 409 -31.76 -7.35 17.79
N THR A 410 -30.62 -7.98 17.55
CA THR A 410 -29.49 -7.42 16.78
C THR A 410 -29.48 -7.86 15.33
N LYS A 411 -30.21 -8.93 14.98
CA LYS A 411 -30.43 -9.38 13.59
C LYS A 411 -31.84 -9.91 13.42
N LEU A 412 -32.47 -9.56 12.29
CA LEU A 412 -33.84 -9.97 12.01
C LEU A 412 -34.02 -10.32 10.52
N ALA A 413 -34.59 -11.50 10.25
CA ALA A 413 -35.03 -11.88 8.92
C ALA A 413 -36.43 -11.37 8.65
N MET A 414 -36.62 -10.76 7.48
CA MET A 414 -37.85 -10.08 7.10
C MET A 414 -38.18 -10.33 5.62
N SER A 415 -39.46 -10.25 5.30
CA SER A 415 -39.99 -10.23 3.94
C SER A 415 -40.55 -8.84 3.64
N TRP A 416 -40.36 -8.37 2.41
CA TRP A 416 -40.91 -7.11 1.93
C TRP A 416 -41.81 -7.35 0.72
N MET A 417 -43.09 -7.01 0.86
CA MET A 417 -44.16 -7.08 -0.14
C MET A 417 -44.24 -8.40 -0.92
N GLU A 418 -43.79 -9.51 -0.34
CA GLU A 418 -43.58 -10.80 -1.02
C GLU A 418 -42.64 -10.72 -2.24
N GLN A 419 -41.97 -9.60 -2.45
CA GLN A 419 -41.03 -9.36 -3.55
C GLN A 419 -39.61 -9.82 -3.21
N LEU A 420 -39.19 -9.66 -1.95
CA LEU A 420 -37.88 -10.15 -1.51
C LEU A 420 -37.83 -10.47 -0.02
N ASN A 421 -36.98 -11.42 0.33
CA ASN A 421 -36.60 -11.72 1.70
C ASN A 421 -35.18 -11.23 1.96
N PHE A 422 -34.92 -10.72 3.16
CA PHE A 422 -33.61 -10.19 3.54
C PHE A 422 -33.38 -10.32 5.05
N VAL A 423 -32.15 -10.08 5.48
CA VAL A 423 -31.79 -10.02 6.89
C VAL A 423 -31.05 -8.73 7.17
N ILE A 424 -31.58 -7.96 8.11
CA ILE A 424 -30.99 -6.70 8.59
C ILE A 424 -30.33 -6.91 9.95
N ASN A 425 -29.23 -6.20 10.20
CA ASN A 425 -28.61 -6.12 11.52
C ASN A 425 -28.72 -4.73 12.15
N ASP A 426 -28.34 -4.65 13.42
CA ASP A 426 -28.22 -3.42 14.23
C ASP A 426 -27.33 -2.33 13.61
N SER A 427 -26.39 -2.69 12.74
CA SER A 427 -25.53 -1.76 12.00
C SER A 427 -26.16 -1.28 10.68
N PHE A 428 -27.46 -1.54 10.46
CA PHE A 428 -28.19 -1.23 9.22
C PHE A 428 -27.59 -1.88 7.96
N VAL A 429 -26.93 -3.02 8.10
CA VAL A 429 -26.43 -3.84 6.99
C VAL A 429 -27.51 -4.82 6.56
N ILE A 430 -27.90 -4.73 5.30
CA ILE A 430 -28.84 -5.66 4.67
C ILE A 430 -28.05 -6.80 4.02
N SER A 431 -28.46 -8.03 4.29
CA SER A 431 -27.81 -9.24 3.82
C SER A 431 -28.82 -10.27 3.34
N ARG A 432 -28.35 -11.27 2.58
CA ARG A 432 -29.19 -12.37 2.07
C ARG A 432 -30.45 -11.88 1.34
N LEU A 433 -30.27 -10.90 0.44
CA LEU A 433 -31.30 -10.46 -0.49
C LEU A 433 -31.71 -11.64 -1.39
N ASN A 434 -32.93 -12.14 -1.22
CA ASN A 434 -33.51 -13.21 -2.03
C ASN A 434 -34.79 -12.69 -2.68
N PHE A 435 -34.74 -12.39 -3.97
CA PHE A 435 -35.88 -11.90 -4.74
C PHE A 435 -36.84 -13.04 -5.09
N ALA A 436 -38.13 -12.72 -5.22
CA ALA A 436 -39.15 -13.63 -5.69
C ALA A 436 -38.95 -13.96 -7.16
N ASP A 437 -39.25 -15.20 -7.55
CA ASP A 437 -39.09 -15.68 -8.94
C ASP A 437 -39.85 -14.79 -9.95
N ALA A 438 -41.04 -14.31 -9.57
CA ALA A 438 -41.86 -13.42 -10.40
C ALA A 438 -41.16 -12.08 -10.74
N LEU A 439 -40.28 -11.59 -9.87
CA LEU A 439 -39.49 -10.39 -10.15
C LEU A 439 -38.32 -10.71 -11.07
N ILE A 440 -37.65 -11.84 -10.86
CA ILE A 440 -36.52 -12.29 -11.68
C ILE A 440 -36.96 -12.56 -13.13
N GLU A 441 -38.16 -13.11 -13.32
CA GLU A 441 -38.73 -13.45 -14.63
C GLU A 441 -39.30 -12.23 -15.37
N GLN A 442 -39.33 -11.03 -14.76
CA GLN A 442 -40.00 -9.86 -15.34
C GLN A 442 -39.39 -9.38 -16.68
N ASN A 443 -38.10 -9.64 -16.89
CA ASN A 443 -37.35 -9.26 -18.09
C ASN A 443 -37.03 -10.45 -19.01
N ASP A 444 -37.67 -11.61 -18.83
CA ASP A 444 -37.37 -12.83 -19.63
C ASP A 444 -37.85 -12.75 -21.09
N ASP A 445 -38.61 -11.71 -21.46
CA ASP A 445 -38.98 -11.40 -22.84
C ASP A 445 -37.85 -10.72 -23.63
N ILE A 446 -36.81 -10.22 -22.95
CA ILE A 446 -35.60 -9.71 -23.59
C ILE A 446 -34.76 -10.87 -24.13
N ASP A 447 -34.32 -10.74 -25.39
CA ASP A 447 -33.50 -11.77 -26.03
C ASP A 447 -32.21 -12.03 -25.24
N ARG A 448 -31.86 -13.30 -25.06
CA ARG A 448 -30.64 -13.71 -24.34
C ARG A 448 -29.37 -13.35 -25.09
N GLU A 449 -29.46 -13.11 -26.39
CA GLU A 449 -28.33 -12.67 -27.20
C GLU A 449 -28.01 -11.17 -27.01
N ASP A 450 -28.95 -10.38 -26.46
CA ASP A 450 -28.72 -8.97 -26.12
C ASP A 450 -28.33 -8.81 -24.65
N GLU A 451 -27.11 -9.25 -24.32
CA GLU A 451 -26.57 -9.26 -22.96
C GLU A 451 -26.55 -7.86 -22.33
N VAL A 452 -26.28 -6.82 -23.12
CA VAL A 452 -26.20 -5.43 -22.65
C VAL A 452 -27.60 -4.90 -22.33
N GLN A 453 -28.58 -5.11 -23.21
CA GLN A 453 -29.95 -4.66 -22.95
C GLN A 453 -30.56 -5.39 -21.75
N ARG A 454 -30.31 -6.70 -21.63
CA ARG A 454 -30.77 -7.48 -20.49
C ARG A 454 -30.14 -6.99 -19.18
N PHE A 455 -28.84 -6.74 -19.17
CA PHE A 455 -28.15 -6.20 -17.99
C PHE A 455 -28.70 -4.84 -17.57
N ASP A 456 -28.95 -3.94 -18.51
CA ASP A 456 -29.57 -2.62 -18.25
C ASP A 456 -30.95 -2.76 -17.60
N ALA A 457 -31.81 -3.60 -18.18
CA ALA A 457 -33.15 -3.86 -17.65
C ALA A 457 -33.13 -4.49 -16.25
N ASP A 458 -32.25 -5.48 -16.03
CA ASP A 458 -32.10 -6.14 -14.74
C ASP A 458 -31.53 -5.18 -13.68
N PHE A 459 -30.55 -4.34 -14.07
CA PHE A 459 -29.98 -3.31 -13.18
C PHE A 459 -31.03 -2.28 -12.77
N VAL A 460 -31.85 -1.79 -13.71
CA VAL A 460 -32.96 -0.85 -13.43
C VAL A 460 -33.99 -1.47 -12.49
N LEU A 461 -34.42 -2.70 -12.76
CA LEU A 461 -35.40 -3.40 -11.94
C LEU A 461 -34.90 -3.62 -10.51
N PHE A 462 -33.69 -4.19 -10.40
CA PHE A 462 -33.06 -4.50 -9.12
C PHE A 462 -32.83 -3.23 -8.28
N THR A 463 -32.26 -2.19 -8.87
CA THR A 463 -31.98 -0.94 -8.13
C THR A 463 -33.27 -0.23 -7.73
N GLY A 464 -34.31 -0.23 -8.58
CA GLY A 464 -35.61 0.34 -8.22
C GLY A 464 -36.20 -0.31 -6.96
N VAL A 465 -36.21 -1.64 -6.92
CA VAL A 465 -36.71 -2.42 -5.78
C VAL A 465 -35.89 -2.17 -4.51
N ILE A 466 -34.56 -2.16 -4.61
CA ILE A 466 -33.71 -1.92 -3.43
C ILE A 466 -33.84 -0.49 -2.91
N MET A 467 -33.93 0.51 -3.78
CA MET A 467 -34.09 1.90 -3.36
C MET A 467 -35.45 2.13 -2.69
N GLU A 468 -36.53 1.54 -3.18
CA GLU A 468 -37.85 1.62 -2.55
C GLU A 468 -37.87 0.96 -1.16
N LEU A 469 -37.25 -0.22 -1.03
CA LEU A 469 -37.06 -0.87 0.27
C LEU A 469 -36.23 0.02 1.22
N LEU A 470 -35.13 0.59 0.76
CA LEU A 470 -34.27 1.45 1.57
C LEU A 470 -35.00 2.69 2.07
N ASP A 471 -35.74 3.39 1.20
CA ASP A 471 -36.53 4.56 1.59
C ASP A 471 -37.55 4.20 2.68
N GLN A 472 -38.23 3.07 2.53
CA GLN A 472 -39.19 2.60 3.52
C GLN A 472 -38.52 2.23 4.85
N LEU A 473 -37.39 1.52 4.82
CA LEU A 473 -36.65 1.15 6.02
C LEU A 473 -36.11 2.39 6.74
N ILE A 474 -35.48 3.32 6.02
CA ILE A 474 -34.96 4.57 6.59
C ILE A 474 -36.08 5.34 7.29
N ALA A 475 -37.26 5.46 6.66
CA ALA A 475 -38.42 6.09 7.28
C ALA A 475 -38.90 5.34 8.53
N ALA A 476 -38.92 4.00 8.49
CA ALA A 476 -39.32 3.15 9.61
C ALA A 476 -38.37 3.24 10.82
N PHE A 477 -37.09 3.48 10.59
CA PHE A 477 -36.07 3.72 11.63
C PHE A 477 -35.91 5.21 12.00
N GLY A 478 -36.90 6.05 11.72
CA GLY A 478 -36.94 7.44 12.17
C GLY A 478 -36.14 8.43 11.31
N GLY A 479 -35.61 7.98 10.17
CA GLY A 479 -34.86 8.81 9.22
C GLY A 479 -33.35 8.82 9.45
N GLU A 480 -32.65 9.49 8.54
CA GLU A 480 -31.21 9.73 8.63
C GLU A 480 -30.89 10.68 9.80
N ALA A 481 -29.87 10.34 10.58
CA ALA A 481 -29.41 11.19 11.68
C ALA A 481 -28.88 12.52 11.14
N LYS A 482 -29.30 13.64 11.72
CA LYS A 482 -28.78 14.95 11.32
C LYS A 482 -27.35 15.13 11.82
N SER A 483 -26.40 15.19 10.89
CA SER A 483 -25.01 15.53 11.19
C SER A 483 -24.91 16.91 11.86
N SER A 484 -24.34 16.96 13.06
CA SER A 484 -24.06 18.19 13.82
C SER A 484 -22.87 18.99 13.23
N THR A 485 -22.92 19.33 11.95
CA THR A 485 -21.90 20.14 11.26
C THR A 485 -22.45 21.41 10.60
N GLU A 486 -23.71 21.78 10.85
CA GLU A 486 -24.29 23.05 10.37
C GLU A 486 -24.50 24.11 11.47
N ALA A 487 -23.84 23.99 12.62
CA ALA A 487 -23.93 24.96 13.71
C ALA A 487 -22.58 25.65 14.02
N ASP A 488 -21.93 26.24 13.01
CA ASP A 488 -20.94 27.32 13.24
C ASP A 488 -20.80 28.25 12.02
N GLY A 489 -21.93 28.54 11.35
CA GLY A 489 -22.05 29.60 10.35
C GLY A 489 -22.75 30.82 10.95
N GLY A 490 -22.25 31.33 12.08
CA GLY A 490 -22.72 32.58 12.66
C GLY A 490 -22.26 33.76 11.82
N ASP A 491 -23.21 34.38 11.12
CA ASP A 491 -23.09 35.65 10.42
C ASP A 491 -22.27 36.68 11.23
N LYS A 492 -21.12 37.07 10.70
CA LYS A 492 -20.56 38.38 10.99
C LYS A 492 -21.18 39.36 10.01
N GLU A 493 -22.29 39.96 10.42
CA GLU A 493 -22.79 41.18 9.81
C GLU A 493 -21.70 42.27 9.92
N GLU A 494 -21.19 42.69 8.77
CA GLU A 494 -20.49 43.96 8.61
C GLU A 494 -21.50 45.09 8.84
N GLY A 495 -21.53 45.61 10.07
CA GLY A 495 -22.16 46.88 10.41
C GLY A 495 -21.13 48.01 10.36
N ASP A 496 -21.18 48.76 9.26
CA ASP A 496 -20.50 50.03 9.01
C ASP A 496 -21.09 51.12 9.94
N GLU A 497 -20.33 51.60 10.93
CA GLU A 497 -20.62 52.88 11.61
C GLU A 497 -19.34 53.70 11.83
N SER A 498 -19.21 54.68 10.94
CA SER A 498 -18.61 56.00 11.09
C SER A 498 -18.01 56.36 12.46
N GLY A 499 -16.70 56.60 12.46
CA GLY A 499 -16.03 57.36 13.50
C GLY A 499 -16.42 58.85 13.42
N GLU A 500 -16.98 59.36 14.51
CA GLU A 500 -17.07 60.79 14.78
C GLU A 500 -16.34 61.09 16.10
N ALA A 501 -15.49 62.11 16.05
CA ALA A 501 -14.61 62.53 17.13
C ALA A 501 -15.33 63.48 18.11
N ALA A 502 -15.11 63.30 19.41
CA ALA A 502 -15.16 64.34 20.43
C ALA A 502 -14.39 63.78 21.65
N ASP A 503 -13.16 64.21 21.89
CA ASP A 503 -12.73 65.44 22.58
C ASP A 503 -12.77 65.32 24.11
N ASN A 504 -11.63 65.67 24.68
CA ASN A 504 -11.19 65.51 26.05
C ASN A 504 -11.49 66.80 26.83
N SER A 505 -12.01 66.72 28.05
CA SER A 505 -11.77 67.68 29.14
C SER A 505 -12.39 67.11 30.43
N GLU A 506 -11.60 66.85 31.48
CA GLU A 506 -11.33 67.78 32.61
C GLU A 506 -12.64 68.14 33.35
N LEU A 507 -12.87 67.97 34.66
CA LEU A 507 -12.08 67.96 35.91
C LEU A 507 -13.00 67.40 37.04
N ASP A 508 -12.50 66.52 37.90
CA ASP A 508 -12.11 66.73 39.32
C ASP A 508 -13.25 66.95 40.35
N ASP A 509 -13.07 66.24 41.48
CA ASP A 509 -13.79 66.30 42.75
C ASP A 509 -13.79 67.70 43.39
N ASP A 510 -14.91 68.09 44.03
CA ASP A 510 -14.98 68.51 45.44
C ASP A 510 -16.34 69.18 45.81
N GLU A 511 -16.82 68.86 47.02
CA GLU A 511 -17.98 69.33 47.82
C GLU A 511 -19.41 68.82 47.53
#